data_AF-Q2N613-F1
#
_entry.id   AF-Q2N613-F1
#
_cell.length_a   1.000
_cell.length_b   1.000
_cell.length_c   1.000
_cell.angle_alpha   90.00
_cell.angle_beta   90.00
_cell.angle_gamma   90.00
#
_symmetry.space_group_name_H-M   'P 1'
#
loop_
_entity.id
_entity.type
_entity.pdbx_description
1 polymer ?
#
loop_
_entity_poly.entity_id
_entity_poly.type
_entity_poly.pdbx_seq_one_letter_code
_entity_poly.pdbx_strand_id
1 'polypeptide(L)'
;MTYIPAYHYKENRGRQAEDDMKNSRARLRSTLIALGISITAFGVPAEAQAPGLAMLNRLQAGEWEIRYRDGAAPKRMCVRNGRELIQLRHREPNCNRFVVEDGDSEVTVQYTCRGNGYGRTNIRRESNVLVQLESQGIEGGLPFSFTAEGRRIGACR
;
A
#
# COMPACT_ATOMS: atom_id res chain seq x y z
N MET A 1 -25.65 37.84 31.43
CA MET A 1 -26.70 37.06 30.74
C MET A 1 -27.02 37.78 29.44
N THR A 2 -26.47 37.30 28.32
CA THR A 2 -27.02 37.61 27.01
C THR A 2 -26.90 36.37 26.15
N TYR A 3 -28.01 36.10 25.51
CA TYR A 3 -28.54 34.84 25.02
C TYR A 3 -28.10 34.62 23.57
N ILE A 4 -27.65 33.41 23.24
CA ILE A 4 -27.48 32.91 21.86
C ILE A 4 -28.60 31.89 21.62
N PRO A 5 -29.38 32.04 20.54
CA PRO A 5 -29.48 31.01 19.50
C PRO A 5 -29.42 31.65 18.11
N ALA A 6 -28.60 31.16 17.17
CA ALA A 6 -28.78 29.97 16.32
C ALA A 6 -29.98 30.07 15.36
N TYR A 7 -29.82 29.48 14.17
CA TYR A 7 -30.81 29.23 13.11
C TYR A 7 -30.96 30.31 12.03
N HIS A 8 -30.12 30.26 10.98
CA HIS A 8 -30.55 30.58 9.60
C HIS A 8 -29.50 30.16 8.56
N TYR A 9 -29.13 28.87 8.51
CA TYR A 9 -28.30 28.35 7.43
C TYR A 9 -28.58 26.88 7.18
N LYS A 10 -29.65 26.55 6.43
CA LYS A 10 -29.79 25.34 5.58
C LYS A 10 -31.26 25.14 5.16
N GLU A 11 -31.73 25.85 4.14
CA GLU A 11 -33.03 25.52 3.49
C GLU A 11 -33.03 25.79 1.97
N ASN A 12 -32.10 26.57 1.41
CA ASN A 12 -32.18 27.01 0.00
C ASN A 12 -31.22 26.32 -1.00
N ARG A 13 -30.42 25.33 -0.60
CA ARG A 13 -29.47 24.66 -1.53
C ARG A 13 -30.06 23.40 -2.22
N GLY A 14 -31.17 22.85 -1.74
CA GLY A 14 -31.78 21.64 -2.29
C GLY A 14 -32.70 21.88 -3.49
N ARG A 15 -33.41 23.00 -3.52
CA ARG A 15 -34.48 23.26 -4.51
C ARG A 15 -33.96 23.78 -5.85
N GLN A 16 -32.74 24.29 -5.90
CA GLN A 16 -32.15 24.87 -7.12
C GLN A 16 -31.48 23.82 -8.04
N ALA A 17 -31.19 22.61 -7.53
CA ALA A 17 -30.51 21.56 -8.29
C ALA A 17 -31.49 20.68 -9.11
N GLU A 18 -32.77 20.63 -8.75
CA GLU A 18 -33.79 19.84 -9.46
C GLU A 18 -34.33 20.55 -10.70
N ASP A 19 -34.43 21.88 -10.67
CA ASP A 19 -34.98 22.67 -11.78
C ASP A 19 -34.00 22.81 -12.96
N ASP A 20 -32.69 22.82 -12.69
CA ASP A 20 -31.65 22.87 -13.73
C ASP A 20 -31.58 21.58 -14.58
N MET A 21 -32.00 20.43 -14.02
CA MET A 21 -31.92 19.14 -14.71
C MET A 21 -33.10 18.89 -15.67
N LYS A 22 -34.26 19.51 -15.46
CA LYS A 22 -35.42 19.37 -16.37
C LYS A 22 -35.31 20.21 -17.64
N ASN A 23 -34.63 21.36 -17.59
CA ASN A 23 -34.52 22.26 -18.74
C ASN A 23 -33.45 21.83 -19.77
N SER A 24 -32.57 20.88 -19.41
CA SER A 24 -31.49 20.38 -20.26
C SER A 24 -31.97 19.41 -21.36
N ARG A 25 -33.18 18.82 -21.23
CA ARG A 25 -33.70 17.80 -22.16
C ARG A 25 -34.52 18.34 -23.34
N ALA A 26 -34.80 19.64 -23.42
CA ALA A 26 -35.81 20.20 -24.32
C ALA A 26 -35.30 21.06 -25.48
N ARG A 27 -33.99 21.09 -25.79
CA ARG A 27 -33.48 21.80 -26.98
C ARG A 27 -32.58 20.91 -27.84
N LEU A 28 -33.15 19.82 -28.34
CA LEU A 28 -32.78 19.31 -29.66
C LEU A 28 -33.21 20.37 -30.69
N ARG A 29 -32.26 21.16 -31.19
CA ARG A 29 -32.40 21.85 -32.47
C ARG A 29 -31.17 21.53 -33.31
N SER A 30 -31.34 20.54 -34.18
CA SER A 30 -30.47 20.22 -35.29
C SER A 30 -30.27 21.45 -36.17
N THR A 31 -29.03 21.90 -36.34
CA THR A 31 -28.61 22.65 -37.54
C THR A 31 -27.15 22.28 -37.85
N LEU A 32 -26.91 21.89 -39.09
CA LEU A 32 -25.67 21.29 -39.60
C LEU A 32 -24.63 22.34 -40.05
N ILE A 33 -23.37 21.88 -40.11
CA ILE A 33 -22.20 22.37 -40.89
C ILE A 33 -21.34 23.49 -40.25
N ALA A 34 -20.14 23.10 -39.79
CA ALA A 34 -18.85 23.58 -40.35
C ALA A 34 -17.66 22.85 -39.69
N LEU A 35 -16.65 22.55 -40.52
CA LEU A 35 -15.35 21.95 -40.20
C LEU A 35 -14.70 22.53 -38.92
N GLY A 36 -14.34 21.67 -37.98
CA GLY A 36 -13.57 22.05 -36.79
C GLY A 36 -12.97 20.83 -36.11
N ILE A 37 -11.71 20.53 -36.42
CA ILE A 37 -10.90 19.46 -35.82
C ILE A 37 -10.99 19.57 -34.30
N SER A 38 -11.57 18.56 -33.64
CA SER A 38 -11.56 18.43 -32.18
C SER A 38 -11.09 17.04 -31.84
N ILE A 39 -9.78 16.90 -31.65
CA ILE A 39 -9.15 15.71 -31.09
C ILE A 39 -9.54 15.67 -29.62
N THR A 40 -10.59 14.96 -29.25
CA THR A 40 -10.83 14.59 -27.85
C THR A 40 -9.89 13.43 -27.51
N ALA A 41 -8.69 13.76 -27.06
CA ALA A 41 -7.82 12.83 -26.38
C ALA A 41 -8.49 12.45 -25.05
N PHE A 42 -9.06 11.26 -24.98
CA PHE A 42 -9.45 10.65 -23.71
C PHE A 42 -8.17 10.36 -22.92
N GLY A 43 -7.86 11.22 -21.95
CA GLY A 43 -6.86 10.93 -20.93
C GLY A 43 -7.39 9.82 -20.05
N VAL A 44 -6.94 8.59 -20.27
CA VAL A 44 -7.12 7.51 -19.30
C VAL A 44 -6.34 7.93 -18.05
N PRO A 45 -6.93 7.95 -16.84
CA PRO A 45 -6.11 8.07 -15.64
C PRO A 45 -5.19 6.85 -15.65
N ALA A 46 -3.91 7.09 -15.91
CA ALA A 46 -2.90 6.09 -15.62
C ALA A 46 -2.89 5.98 -14.10
N GLU A 47 -3.60 4.99 -13.56
CA GLU A 47 -3.31 4.51 -12.22
C GLU A 47 -1.83 4.16 -12.26
N ALA A 48 -1.01 4.99 -11.62
CA ALA A 48 0.39 4.71 -11.43
C ALA A 48 0.44 3.43 -10.59
N GLN A 49 0.48 2.29 -11.27
CA GLN A 49 0.95 1.04 -10.73
C GLN A 49 2.39 1.34 -10.32
N ALA A 50 2.60 1.85 -9.11
CA ALA A 50 3.91 1.75 -8.48
C ALA A 50 4.29 0.27 -8.65
N PRO A 51 5.36 -0.07 -9.39
CA PRO A 51 5.70 -1.47 -9.66
C PRO A 51 6.16 -2.13 -8.36
N GLY A 52 5.21 -2.39 -7.46
CA GLY A 52 5.49 -2.43 -6.04
C GLY A 52 6.39 -3.60 -5.70
N LEU A 53 7.57 -3.28 -5.18
CA LEU A 53 8.53 -4.22 -4.63
C LEU A 53 8.97 -5.27 -5.65
N ALA A 54 9.22 -4.86 -6.89
CA ALA A 54 9.64 -5.75 -7.99
C ALA A 54 10.85 -6.62 -7.62
N MET A 55 11.76 -6.06 -6.83
CA MET A 55 12.90 -6.72 -6.20
C MET A 55 12.49 -8.02 -5.48
N LEU A 56 11.43 -7.98 -4.66
CA LEU A 56 10.96 -9.11 -3.86
C LEU A 56 10.33 -10.22 -4.69
N ASN A 57 9.85 -9.90 -5.90
CA ASN A 57 9.33 -10.90 -6.84
C ASN A 57 10.46 -11.75 -7.45
N ARG A 58 11.72 -11.32 -7.36
CA ARG A 58 12.89 -12.08 -7.83
C ARG A 58 13.38 -13.11 -6.83
N LEU A 59 12.93 -13.04 -5.57
CA LEU A 59 13.30 -14.01 -4.54
C LEU A 59 12.63 -15.36 -4.81
N GLN A 60 13.40 -16.44 -4.71
CA GLN A 60 12.90 -17.79 -4.95
C GLN A 60 11.95 -18.23 -3.83
N ALA A 61 10.77 -18.71 -4.22
CA ALA A 61 9.85 -19.38 -3.31
C ALA A 61 10.48 -20.67 -2.75
N GLY A 62 10.13 -21.02 -1.51
CA GLY A 62 10.62 -22.22 -0.85
C GLY A 62 10.63 -22.13 0.67
N GLU A 63 11.27 -23.09 1.31
CA GLU A 63 11.55 -23.03 2.74
C GLU A 63 12.75 -22.11 2.97
N TRP A 64 12.59 -21.15 3.88
CA TRP A 64 13.64 -20.21 4.29
C TRP A 64 13.94 -20.37 5.76
N GLU A 65 15.23 -20.31 6.11
CA GLU A 65 15.72 -20.17 7.48
C GLU A 65 16.08 -18.70 7.74
N ILE A 66 15.53 -18.14 8.82
CA ILE A 66 15.81 -16.81 9.33
C ILE A 66 16.73 -16.94 10.53
N ARG A 67 17.97 -16.48 10.40
CA ARG A 67 18.99 -16.48 11.45
C ARG A 67 19.15 -15.08 12.01
N TYR A 68 18.69 -14.88 13.23
CA TYR A 68 18.79 -13.59 13.91
C TYR A 68 20.21 -13.35 14.43
N ARG A 69 20.64 -12.08 14.42
CA ARG A 69 21.98 -11.69 14.91
C ARG A 69 22.02 -11.43 16.41
N ASP A 70 20.86 -11.37 17.06
CA ASP A 70 20.68 -11.22 18.52
C ASP A 70 20.88 -12.54 19.31
N GLY A 71 21.20 -13.63 18.62
CA GLY A 71 21.38 -14.96 19.21
C GLY A 71 20.08 -15.74 19.41
N ALA A 72 18.93 -15.22 19.00
CA ALA A 72 17.69 -15.97 19.01
C ALA A 72 17.78 -17.21 18.09
N ALA A 73 17.07 -18.27 18.47
CA ALA A 73 17.03 -19.50 17.69
C ALA A 73 16.56 -19.23 16.24
N PRO A 74 17.19 -19.86 15.22
CA PRO A 74 16.75 -19.72 13.84
C PRO A 74 15.30 -20.15 13.66
N LYS A 75 14.56 -19.44 12.82
CA LYS A 75 13.16 -19.77 12.48
C LYS A 75 13.06 -20.21 11.04
N ARG A 76 12.31 -21.28 10.79
CA ARG A 76 11.97 -21.72 9.44
C ARG A 76 10.58 -21.28 9.05
N MET A 77 10.39 -20.91 7.79
CA MET A 77 9.08 -20.60 7.22
C MET A 77 9.04 -20.91 5.73
N CYS A 78 7.88 -21.35 5.25
CA CYS A 78 7.61 -21.38 3.83
C CYS A 78 7.35 -19.96 3.36
N VAL A 79 8.12 -19.51 2.37
CA VAL A 79 8.00 -18.21 1.70
C VAL A 79 7.46 -18.45 0.31
N ARG A 80 6.22 -18.04 0.05
CA ARG A 80 5.61 -18.19 -1.30
C ARG A 80 6.01 -17.06 -2.23
N ASN A 81 6.28 -15.88 -1.67
CA ASN A 81 6.81 -14.72 -2.36
C ASN A 81 7.64 -13.88 -1.38
N GLY A 82 8.58 -13.08 -1.89
CA GLY A 82 9.48 -12.28 -1.06
C GLY A 82 8.79 -11.28 -0.13
N ARG A 83 7.53 -10.91 -0.38
CA ARG A 83 6.76 -9.94 0.44
C ARG A 83 6.36 -10.51 1.80
N GLU A 84 6.50 -11.82 2.02
CA GLU A 84 6.33 -12.44 3.33
C GLU A 84 7.49 -12.12 4.28
N LEU A 85 8.67 -11.76 3.75
CA LEU A 85 9.83 -11.36 4.55
C LEU A 85 9.73 -9.93 5.13
N ILE A 86 8.76 -9.13 4.67
CA ILE A 86 8.51 -7.76 5.16
C ILE A 86 8.06 -7.76 6.62
N GLN A 87 7.31 -8.79 7.04
CA GLN A 87 6.50 -8.73 8.26
C GLN A 87 6.78 -9.96 9.15
N LEU A 88 8.03 -10.10 9.63
CA LEU A 88 8.43 -11.29 10.38
C LEU A 88 7.96 -11.33 11.85
N ARG A 89 7.76 -10.17 12.49
CA ARG A 89 7.29 -10.04 13.89
C ARG A 89 5.77 -10.11 13.96
N HIS A 90 5.11 -9.14 13.36
CA HIS A 90 3.67 -9.12 13.19
C HIS A 90 3.29 -10.09 12.08
N ARG A 91 2.70 -11.26 12.36
CA ARG A 91 2.33 -12.24 11.30
C ARG A 91 0.84 -12.22 10.97
N GLU A 92 0.08 -11.37 11.64
CA GLU A 92 -1.33 -11.19 11.38
C GLU A 92 -1.60 -10.69 9.95
N PRO A 93 -2.72 -11.13 9.34
CA PRO A 93 -3.15 -10.61 8.05
C PRO A 93 -3.64 -9.16 8.17
N ASN A 94 -3.75 -8.49 7.02
CA ASN A 94 -4.39 -7.17 6.89
C ASN A 94 -3.66 -5.99 7.58
N CYS A 95 -2.33 -6.05 7.71
CA CYS A 95 -1.56 -4.86 8.05
C CYS A 95 -1.46 -3.91 6.85
N ASN A 96 -1.69 -2.62 7.06
CA ASN A 96 -1.47 -1.60 6.05
C ASN A 96 0.03 -1.48 5.78
N ARG A 97 0.42 -1.39 4.51
CA ARG A 97 1.83 -1.30 4.08
C ARG A 97 2.05 -0.04 3.27
N PHE A 98 3.15 0.65 3.55
CA PHE A 98 3.63 1.82 2.85
C PHE A 98 5.07 1.57 2.40
N VAL A 99 5.29 1.62 1.09
CA VAL A 99 6.63 1.44 0.50
C VAL A 99 7.38 2.74 0.66
N VAL A 100 8.48 2.69 1.43
CA VAL A 100 9.38 3.82 1.65
C VAL A 100 10.45 3.84 0.57
N GLU A 101 10.91 2.66 0.14
CA GLU A 101 11.94 2.48 -0.88
C GLU A 101 11.67 1.20 -1.68
N ASP A 102 11.86 1.30 -3.00
CA ASP A 102 11.65 0.22 -3.97
C ASP A 102 12.82 0.17 -4.96
N GLY A 103 14.00 -0.19 -4.45
CA GLY A 103 15.23 -0.29 -5.23
C GLY A 103 15.45 -1.68 -5.81
N ASP A 104 16.35 -1.77 -6.79
CA ASP A 104 16.65 -3.01 -7.49
C ASP A 104 17.33 -4.08 -6.62
N SER A 105 17.98 -3.72 -5.53
CA SER A 105 18.67 -4.62 -4.58
C SER A 105 18.23 -4.41 -3.13
N GLU A 106 17.42 -3.40 -2.85
CA GLU A 106 17.06 -2.99 -1.50
C GLU A 106 15.65 -2.43 -1.50
N VAL A 107 14.85 -2.81 -0.50
CA VAL A 107 13.51 -2.26 -0.33
C VAL A 107 13.26 -1.96 1.13
N THR A 108 12.53 -0.88 1.39
CA THR A 108 12.14 -0.50 2.74
C THR A 108 10.63 -0.34 2.80
N VAL A 109 9.98 -1.05 3.72
CA VAL A 109 8.52 -1.04 3.88
C VAL A 109 8.18 -0.72 5.33
N GLN A 110 7.38 0.32 5.51
CA GLN A 110 6.67 0.59 6.76
C GLN A 110 5.37 -0.20 6.74
N TYR A 111 5.01 -0.83 7.84
CA TYR A 111 3.73 -1.50 8.01
C TYR A 111 3.09 -1.15 9.35
N THR A 112 1.76 -1.21 9.40
CA THR A 112 0.96 -0.95 10.59
C THR A 112 -0.14 -1.99 10.71
N CYS A 113 -0.18 -2.67 11.84
CA CYS A 113 -1.14 -3.71 12.16
C CYS A 113 -2.12 -3.18 13.21
N ARG A 114 -3.38 -3.01 12.80
CA ARG A 114 -4.39 -2.32 13.63
C ARG A 114 -4.57 -3.05 14.97
N GLY A 115 -4.27 -2.34 16.06
CA GLY A 115 -4.39 -2.87 17.42
C GLY A 115 -3.19 -3.69 17.92
N ASN A 116 -2.20 -3.99 17.07
CA ASN A 116 -1.02 -4.77 17.47
C ASN A 116 0.32 -4.03 17.30
N GLY A 117 0.33 -2.90 16.58
CA GLY A 117 1.50 -2.01 16.50
C GLY A 117 1.92 -1.69 15.06
N TYR A 118 3.21 -1.46 14.87
CA TYR A 118 3.78 -1.09 13.58
C TYR A 118 5.24 -1.51 13.50
N GLY A 119 5.78 -1.58 12.29
CA GLY A 119 7.19 -1.82 12.08
C GLY A 119 7.67 -1.32 10.74
N ARG A 120 8.97 -1.05 10.66
CA ARG A 120 9.68 -0.81 9.42
C ARG A 120 10.61 -1.98 9.18
N THR A 121 10.62 -2.49 7.96
CA THR A 121 11.56 -3.53 7.54
C THR A 121 12.33 -3.06 6.32
N ASN A 122 13.65 -3.10 6.41
CA ASN A 122 14.55 -3.01 5.27
C ASN A 122 14.97 -4.44 4.86
N ILE A 123 14.97 -4.69 3.56
CA ILE A 123 15.38 -5.98 2.98
C ILE A 123 16.40 -5.69 1.89
N ARG A 124 17.65 -6.10 2.11
CA ARG A 124 18.70 -6.07 1.10
C ARG A 124 18.88 -7.46 0.49
N ARG A 125 18.80 -7.56 -0.83
CA ARG A 125 19.00 -8.80 -1.57
C ARG A 125 20.48 -8.99 -1.90
N GLU A 126 21.04 -10.08 -1.40
CA GLU A 126 22.39 -10.54 -1.76
C GLU A 126 22.31 -11.50 -2.97
N SER A 127 21.28 -12.34 -3.04
CA SER A 127 20.95 -13.18 -4.20
C SER A 127 19.47 -13.55 -4.20
N ASN A 128 18.99 -14.30 -5.20
CA ASN A 128 17.60 -14.76 -5.22
C ASN A 128 17.26 -15.77 -4.09
N VAL A 129 18.26 -16.23 -3.32
CA VAL A 129 18.11 -17.19 -2.22
C VAL A 129 18.70 -16.69 -0.88
N LEU A 130 19.13 -15.42 -0.82
CA LEU A 130 19.79 -14.83 0.34
C LEU A 130 19.45 -13.35 0.48
N VAL A 131 18.98 -12.95 1.66
CA VAL A 131 18.70 -11.55 2.01
C VAL A 131 19.26 -11.19 3.38
N GLN A 132 19.56 -9.92 3.57
CA GLN A 132 19.75 -9.29 4.88
C GLN A 132 18.49 -8.53 5.26
N LEU A 133 18.12 -8.62 6.52
CA LEU A 133 16.89 -8.07 7.07
C LEU A 133 17.24 -7.20 8.27
N GLU A 134 16.62 -6.03 8.31
CA GLU A 134 16.58 -5.18 9.50
C GLU A 134 15.14 -4.78 9.74
N SER A 135 14.66 -4.94 10.97
CA SER A 135 13.30 -4.55 11.30
C SER A 135 13.18 -4.02 12.71
N GLN A 136 12.38 -2.97 12.86
CA GLN A 136 12.17 -2.30 14.13
C GLN A 136 10.78 -1.69 14.22
N GLY A 137 10.27 -1.50 15.44
CA GLY A 137 8.96 -0.92 15.66
C GLY A 137 8.40 -1.19 17.05
N ILE A 138 7.08 -1.22 17.13
CA ILE A 138 6.32 -1.51 18.35
C ILE A 138 5.43 -2.73 18.07
N GLU A 139 5.46 -3.72 18.95
CA GLU A 139 4.58 -4.90 18.94
C GLU A 139 3.96 -5.06 20.32
N GLY A 140 2.62 -5.09 20.42
CA GLY A 140 1.93 -5.20 21.71
C GLY A 140 2.27 -4.08 22.72
N GLY A 141 2.64 -2.90 22.23
CA GLY A 141 3.06 -1.76 23.07
C GLY A 141 4.53 -1.77 23.51
N LEU A 142 5.29 -2.80 23.14
CA LEU A 142 6.70 -2.92 23.48
C LEU A 142 7.59 -2.68 22.24
N PRO A 143 8.72 -1.98 22.39
CA PRO A 143 9.66 -1.81 21.28
C PRO A 143 10.34 -3.12 20.92
N PHE A 144 10.60 -3.29 19.62
CA PHE A 144 11.47 -4.35 19.11
C PHE A 144 12.44 -3.77 18.07
N SER A 145 13.59 -4.41 17.94
CA SER A 145 14.52 -4.25 16.84
C SER A 145 15.28 -5.55 16.65
N PHE A 146 15.50 -5.96 15.41
CA PHE A 146 16.35 -7.09 15.09
C PHE A 146 17.02 -6.93 13.72
N THR A 147 18.14 -7.63 13.56
CA THR A 147 18.75 -7.89 12.27
C THR A 147 18.84 -9.40 12.04
N ALA A 148 18.71 -9.84 10.80
CA ALA A 148 18.73 -11.26 10.46
C ALA A 148 19.28 -11.52 9.05
N GLU A 149 19.82 -12.72 8.86
CA GLU A 149 20.01 -13.31 7.54
C GLU A 149 18.82 -14.21 7.21
N GLY A 150 18.21 -14.02 6.05
CA GLY A 150 17.24 -14.95 5.49
C GLY A 150 17.87 -15.77 4.36
N ARG A 151 17.83 -17.09 4.44
CA ARG A 151 18.38 -17.98 3.42
C ARG A 151 17.41 -19.08 3.02
N ARG A 152 17.20 -19.29 1.72
CA ARG A 152 16.43 -20.44 1.23
C ARG A 152 17.19 -21.74 1.48
N ILE A 153 16.52 -22.72 2.10
CA ILE A 153 17.09 -24.02 2.45
C ILE A 153 16.47 -25.20 1.68
N GLY A 154 15.40 -24.97 0.90
CA GLY A 154 14.79 -26.02 0.09
C GLY A 154 13.41 -25.64 -0.45
N ALA A 155 12.69 -26.64 -0.93
CA ALA A 155 11.25 -26.51 -1.19
C ALA A 155 10.49 -26.48 0.14
N CYS A 156 9.30 -25.86 0.16
CA CYS A 156 8.40 -25.98 1.30
C CYS A 156 8.00 -27.45 1.49
N ARG A 157 7.80 -27.86 2.75
CA ARG A 157 7.36 -29.20 3.14
C ARG A 157 5.93 -29.15 3.67
#